data_AF-A0A523PNL3-F1
#
_entry.id   AF-A0A523PNL3-F1
#
_cell.length_a   1.000
_cell.length_b   1.000
_cell.length_c   1.000
_cell.angle_alpha   90.00
_cell.angle_beta   90.00
_cell.angle_gamma   90.00
#
_symmetry.space_group_name_H-M   'P 1'
#
loop_
_entity.id
_entity.type
_entity.pdbx_description
1 polymer ?
#
loop_
_entity_poly.entity_id
_entity_poly.type
_entity_poly.pdbx_seq_one_letter_code
_entity_poly.pdbx_strand_id
1 'polypeptide(L)'
;MVLLSFAARELDPRLDERLSWWGRVGARHTSVQRMRTLARSFPVGVAKAWQSFAAVAASHGRASWRAHADDKSATSLRERDRAEPEQPSLVENSTLLPRLRVGFGVNAKADLLAFLIGNGSRLPPSASTMARELVYPESTTKRAARDTARAHLIQQSRGHPVVYSVDSSAWSRLLEFEDVAPSWRSWALLFPFVAHALATCPSRTVTTSRAGVSKFRGRGAIRGVHRGSVPRAALAAGRLDAGICLTAPNSTPTAAHVRTPEPGGANRIRAPSRGRSQRRRGPRRPRRSRGRGPRARRLPARACRPRGRSRACRGSPS
;
A
#
# COMPACT_ATOMS: atom_id res chain seq x y z
N MET A 1 3.27 -2.99 1.83
CA MET A 1 4.49 -2.54 2.51
C MET A 1 4.23 -2.47 4.01
N VAL A 2 3.65 -1.40 4.59
CA VAL A 2 3.41 -1.28 6.05
C VAL A 2 2.90 -2.58 6.72
N LEU A 3 1.78 -3.15 6.27
CA LEU A 3 1.22 -4.38 6.85
C LEU A 3 2.13 -5.61 6.70
N LEU A 4 2.83 -5.74 5.58
CA LEU A 4 3.79 -6.83 5.38
C LEU A 4 5.00 -6.66 6.30
N SER A 5 5.48 -5.43 6.50
CA SER A 5 6.58 -5.13 7.42
C SER A 5 6.23 -5.52 8.86
N PHE A 6 4.97 -5.35 9.28
CA PHE A 6 4.52 -5.87 10.57
C PHE A 6 4.55 -7.40 10.64
N ALA A 7 4.23 -8.10 9.56
CA ALA A 7 4.33 -9.56 9.52
C ALA A 7 5.79 -10.05 9.55
N ALA A 8 6.72 -9.28 8.98
CA ALA A 8 8.12 -9.64 8.88
C ALA A 8 9.00 -9.12 10.04
N ARG A 9 8.46 -8.35 10.99
CA ARG A 9 9.23 -7.70 12.07
C ARG A 9 9.95 -8.68 13.00
N GLU A 10 9.42 -9.91 13.15
CA GLU A 10 10.07 -10.96 13.93
C GLU A 10 11.33 -11.50 13.25
N LEU A 11 11.41 -11.38 11.92
CA LEU A 11 12.58 -11.77 11.12
C LEU A 11 13.61 -10.64 11.03
N ASP A 12 13.16 -9.39 10.98
CA ASP A 12 14.03 -8.22 10.96
C ASP A 12 13.52 -7.12 11.92
N PRO A 13 14.08 -7.02 13.14
CA PRO A 13 13.71 -6.00 14.11
C PRO A 13 13.92 -4.56 13.64
N ARG A 14 14.74 -4.31 12.60
CA ARG A 14 14.94 -2.96 12.05
C ARG A 14 13.68 -2.43 11.37
N LEU A 15 12.73 -3.32 11.03
CA LEU A 15 11.46 -2.93 10.45
C LEU A 15 10.59 -2.12 11.41
N ASP A 16 10.70 -2.32 12.73
CA ASP A 16 9.97 -1.50 13.71
C ASP A 16 10.43 -0.04 13.66
N GLU A 17 11.74 0.20 13.55
CA GLU A 17 12.32 1.54 13.39
C GLU A 17 11.81 2.19 12.09
N ARG A 18 11.84 1.44 10.98
CA ARG A 18 11.35 1.92 9.68
C ARG A 18 9.85 2.19 9.67
N LEU A 19 9.05 1.38 10.36
CA LEU A 19 7.62 1.58 10.53
C LEU A 19 7.32 2.83 11.35
N SER A 20 8.07 3.06 12.43
CA SER A 20 7.96 4.28 13.23
C SER A 20 8.28 5.53 12.40
N TRP A 21 9.44 5.53 11.73
CA TRP A 21 9.84 6.63 10.85
C TRP A 21 8.82 6.87 9.74
N TRP A 22 8.35 5.83 9.06
CA TRP A 22 7.32 5.98 8.03
C TRP A 22 5.99 6.49 8.60
N GLY A 23 5.64 6.13 9.83
CA GLY A 23 4.48 6.66 10.55
C GLY A 23 4.59 8.17 10.74
N ARG A 24 5.77 8.64 11.12
CA ARG A 24 6.10 10.06 11.31
C ARG A 24 6.04 10.85 10.00
N VAL A 25 6.83 10.46 9.00
CA VAL A 25 7.04 11.27 7.79
C VAL A 25 6.20 10.84 6.59
N GLY A 26 5.94 9.55 6.45
CA GLY A 26 5.31 8.92 5.28
C GLY A 26 3.80 8.67 5.40
N ALA A 27 3.22 8.78 6.59
CA ALA A 27 1.79 8.50 6.81
C ALA A 27 0.87 9.42 5.99
N ARG A 28 1.33 10.63 5.65
CA ARG A 28 0.61 11.56 4.75
C ARG A 28 0.47 11.03 3.32
N HIS A 29 1.28 10.06 2.92
CA HIS A 29 1.24 9.40 1.61
C HIS A 29 0.55 8.03 1.68
N THR A 30 -0.10 7.72 2.80
CA THR A 30 -0.68 6.41 3.07
C THR A 30 -2.19 6.52 3.27
N SER A 31 -2.95 5.76 2.48
CA SER A 31 -4.42 5.75 2.57
C SER A 31 -4.89 4.93 3.77
N VAL A 32 -5.45 5.61 4.79
CA VAL A 32 -6.02 5.00 6.00
C VAL A 32 -7.10 3.98 5.64
N GLN A 33 -8.04 4.38 4.78
CA GLN A 33 -9.16 3.52 4.39
C GLN A 33 -8.70 2.26 3.67
N ARG A 34 -7.73 2.39 2.75
CA ARG A 34 -7.16 1.25 2.03
C ARG A 34 -6.40 0.33 2.98
N MET A 35 -5.63 0.89 3.91
CA MET A 35 -4.91 0.11 4.92
C MET A 35 -5.88 -0.69 5.80
N ARG A 36 -6.96 -0.06 6.27
CA ARG A 36 -7.99 -0.72 7.06
C ARG A 36 -8.66 -1.86 6.31
N THR A 37 -8.99 -1.66 5.02
CA THR A 37 -9.59 -2.73 4.20
C THR A 37 -8.60 -3.86 3.98
N LEU A 38 -7.34 -3.55 3.65
CA LEU A 38 -6.29 -4.55 3.45
C LEU A 38 -5.99 -5.34 4.73
N ALA A 39 -5.95 -4.70 5.90
CA ALA A 39 -5.63 -5.36 7.17
C ALA A 39 -6.52 -6.58 7.46
N ARG A 40 -7.76 -6.60 6.94
CA ARG A 40 -8.70 -7.72 7.12
C ARG A 40 -8.27 -9.03 6.47
N SER A 41 -7.39 -8.99 5.46
CA SER A 41 -6.87 -10.21 4.82
C SER A 41 -5.57 -10.71 5.46
N PHE A 42 -4.96 -9.96 6.37
CA PHE A 42 -3.73 -10.35 7.07
C PHE A 42 -4.02 -11.18 8.32
N PRO A 43 -3.02 -11.92 8.86
CA PRO A 43 -3.12 -12.57 10.16
C PRO A 43 -3.60 -11.60 11.26
N VAL A 44 -4.37 -12.10 12.24
CA VAL A 44 -5.02 -11.27 13.29
C VAL A 44 -4.02 -10.40 14.04
N GLY A 45 -2.82 -10.92 14.34
CA GLY A 45 -1.76 -10.14 14.99
C GLY A 45 -1.32 -8.92 14.17
N VAL A 46 -1.11 -9.11 12.86
CA VAL A 46 -0.74 -8.04 11.92
C VAL A 46 -1.90 -7.06 11.72
N ALA A 47 -3.13 -7.58 11.65
CA ALA A 47 -4.35 -6.79 11.51
C ALA A 47 -4.63 -5.89 12.72
N LYS A 48 -4.06 -6.19 13.89
CA LYS A 48 -4.07 -5.31 15.07
C LYS A 48 -2.84 -4.39 15.10
N ALA A 49 -1.67 -4.90 14.74
CA ALA A 49 -0.40 -4.18 14.84
C ALA A 49 -0.35 -2.86 14.05
N TRP A 50 -1.11 -2.71 12.96
CA TRP A 50 -1.18 -1.43 12.25
C TRP A 50 -1.80 -0.28 13.07
N GLN A 51 -2.52 -0.57 14.15
CA GLN A 51 -3.01 0.45 15.09
C GLN A 51 -1.85 1.18 15.79
N SER A 52 -0.72 0.50 16.03
CA SER A 52 0.51 1.12 16.50
C SER A 52 1.08 2.12 15.48
N PHE A 53 1.05 1.76 14.20
CA PHE A 53 1.41 2.70 13.13
C PHE A 53 0.46 3.90 13.09
N ALA A 54 -0.84 3.67 13.27
CA ALA A 54 -1.83 4.74 13.35
C ALA A 54 -1.59 5.69 14.54
N ALA A 55 -1.17 5.16 15.69
CA ALA A 55 -0.80 5.95 16.86
C ALA A 55 0.41 6.85 16.57
N VAL A 56 1.49 6.32 15.98
CA VAL A 56 2.66 7.13 15.58
C VAL A 56 2.28 8.20 14.55
N ALA A 57 1.45 7.86 13.55
CA ALA A 57 0.99 8.84 12.58
C ALA A 57 0.13 9.95 13.24
N ALA A 58 -0.75 9.58 14.17
CA ALA A 58 -1.62 10.49 14.87
C ALA A 58 -0.87 11.47 15.78
N SER A 59 0.17 11.00 16.50
CA SER A 59 1.00 11.85 17.36
C SER A 59 1.77 12.91 16.56
N HIS A 60 2.08 12.64 15.29
CA HIS A 60 2.73 13.58 14.38
C HIS A 60 1.72 14.39 13.53
N GLY A 61 0.56 14.70 14.11
CA GLY A 61 -0.40 15.67 13.56
C GLY A 61 -1.33 15.12 12.48
N ARG A 62 -1.40 13.79 12.26
CA ARG A 62 -2.29 13.22 11.23
C ARG A 62 -3.66 12.89 11.81
N ALA A 63 -4.55 13.88 11.83
CA ALA A 63 -5.89 13.76 12.42
C ALA A 63 -6.73 12.58 11.89
N SER A 64 -6.59 12.23 10.60
CA SER A 64 -7.31 11.10 9.99
C SER A 64 -6.93 9.72 10.58
N TRP A 65 -5.79 9.62 11.26
CA TRP A 65 -5.34 8.39 11.90
C TRP A 65 -5.81 8.23 13.34
N ARG A 66 -6.24 9.32 14.01
CA ARG A 66 -6.65 9.29 15.42
C ARG A 66 -7.77 8.30 15.71
N ALA A 67 -8.74 8.17 14.80
CA ALA A 67 -9.85 7.22 14.94
C ALA A 67 -9.43 5.74 14.86
N HIS A 68 -8.16 5.47 14.54
CA HIS A 68 -7.60 4.14 14.36
C HIS A 68 -6.38 3.88 15.25
N ALA A 69 -5.90 4.91 15.94
CA ALA A 69 -4.90 4.76 16.97
C ALA A 69 -5.55 4.03 18.16
N ASP A 70 -4.86 3.02 18.66
CA ASP A 70 -5.17 2.45 19.96
C ASP A 70 -4.23 3.11 20.98
N ASP A 71 -4.80 3.80 21.96
CA ASP A 71 -4.04 4.55 22.98
C ASP A 71 -3.08 3.64 23.75
N LYS A 72 -3.41 2.35 23.88
CA LYS A 72 -2.56 1.35 24.54
C LYS A 72 -1.42 0.85 23.64
N SER A 73 -1.51 1.06 22.34
CA SER A 73 -0.57 0.54 21.34
C SER A 73 0.55 1.52 20.96
N ALA A 74 0.45 2.77 21.41
CA ALA A 74 1.39 3.85 21.08
C ALA A 74 2.85 3.53 21.46
N THR A 75 3.09 2.66 22.45
CA THR A 75 4.42 2.34 22.98
C THR A 75 5.14 1.20 22.26
N SER A 76 4.53 0.60 21.22
CA SER A 76 5.06 -0.67 20.68
C SER A 76 6.07 -0.54 19.55
N LEU A 77 6.14 0.59 18.84
CA LEU A 77 7.14 0.80 17.79
C LEU A 77 8.38 1.45 18.38
N ARG A 78 9.55 0.85 18.14
CA ARG A 78 10.82 1.39 18.61
C ARG A 78 11.14 2.68 17.86
N GLU A 79 11.24 3.78 18.60
CA GLU A 79 11.86 4.99 18.09
C GLU A 79 13.37 4.89 18.27
N ARG A 80 14.11 5.45 17.30
CA ARG A 80 15.57 5.55 17.37
C ARG A 80 15.96 7.01 17.37
N ASP A 81 16.90 7.37 18.23
CA ASP A 81 17.47 8.72 18.31
C ASP A 81 18.43 9.06 17.16
N ARG A 82 18.46 8.26 16.08
CA ARG A 82 19.29 8.59 14.93
C ARG A 82 18.62 9.71 14.12
N ALA A 83 19.45 10.60 13.59
CA ALA A 83 19.03 11.59 12.61
C ALA A 83 18.59 10.87 11.32
N GLU A 84 17.32 10.46 11.27
CA GLU A 84 16.68 10.03 10.04
C GLU A 84 16.26 11.25 9.21
N PRO A 85 16.20 11.13 7.87
CA PRO A 85 15.72 12.21 7.03
C PRO A 85 14.31 12.64 7.42
N GLU A 86 14.05 13.95 7.45
CA GLU A 86 12.71 14.49 7.72
C GLU A 86 11.70 14.15 6.62
N GLN A 87 12.18 13.79 5.43
CA GLN A 87 11.35 13.46 4.28
C GLN A 87 11.85 12.19 3.60
N PRO A 88 10.94 11.31 3.14
CA PRO A 88 11.34 10.14 2.37
C PRO A 88 11.87 10.59 1.01
N SER A 89 12.98 10.01 0.55
CA SER A 89 13.38 10.14 -0.85
C SER A 89 12.33 9.46 -1.73
N LEU A 90 11.83 10.20 -2.71
CA LEU A 90 10.83 9.72 -3.67
C LEU A 90 11.40 9.71 -5.10
N VAL A 91 12.71 9.61 -5.23
CA VAL A 91 13.38 9.57 -6.54
C VAL A 91 13.32 8.15 -7.12
N GLU A 92 13.45 7.15 -6.25
CA GLU A 92 13.53 5.73 -6.61
C GLU A 92 12.31 5.21 -7.40
N ASN A 93 12.54 4.33 -8.36
CA ASN A 93 11.47 3.72 -9.18
C ASN A 93 10.40 3.02 -8.33
N SER A 94 10.78 2.40 -7.22
CA SER A 94 9.84 1.73 -6.30
C SER A 94 8.83 2.68 -5.62
N THR A 95 9.05 4.00 -5.73
CA THR A 95 8.23 5.04 -5.09
C THR A 95 7.18 5.66 -6.00
N LEU A 96 6.89 5.08 -7.18
CA LEU A 96 5.84 5.54 -8.11
C LEU A 96 4.52 5.92 -7.40
N LEU A 97 4.02 5.04 -6.54
CA LEU A 97 2.76 5.30 -5.82
C LEU A 97 2.87 6.48 -4.83
N PRO A 98 3.85 6.52 -3.90
CA PRO A 98 4.12 7.70 -3.08
C PRO A 98 4.28 9.00 -3.89
N ARG A 99 5.03 9.01 -5.00
CA ARG A 99 5.22 10.18 -5.88
C ARG A 99 3.90 10.70 -6.41
N LEU A 100 3.08 9.82 -6.98
CA LEU A 100 1.76 10.20 -7.48
C LEU A 100 0.84 10.70 -6.36
N ARG A 101 0.96 10.15 -5.15
CA ARG A 101 0.21 10.66 -3.98
C ARG A 101 0.70 11.99 -3.46
N VAL A 102 1.94 12.40 -3.74
CA VAL A 102 2.41 13.76 -3.47
C VAL A 102 1.75 14.73 -4.46
N GLY A 103 1.77 14.42 -5.75
CA GLY A 103 1.24 15.30 -6.80
C GLY A 103 -0.29 15.38 -6.84
N PHE A 104 -0.99 14.25 -6.68
CA PHE A 104 -2.44 14.16 -6.79
C PHE A 104 -3.17 14.05 -5.45
N GLY A 105 -2.44 13.97 -4.35
CA GLY A 105 -2.97 13.66 -3.02
C GLY A 105 -3.28 12.17 -2.82
N VAL A 106 -3.62 11.79 -1.58
CA VAL A 106 -3.95 10.39 -1.23
C VAL A 106 -5.39 10.09 -1.60
N ASN A 107 -5.61 9.62 -2.82
CA ASN A 107 -6.94 9.25 -3.32
C ASN A 107 -6.89 8.11 -4.35
N ALA A 108 -8.07 7.65 -4.78
CA ALA A 108 -8.19 6.57 -5.75
C ALA A 108 -7.65 6.91 -7.15
N LYS A 109 -7.57 8.19 -7.55
CA LYS A 109 -7.04 8.60 -8.86
C LYS A 109 -5.53 8.40 -8.92
N ALA A 110 -4.80 8.81 -7.87
CA ALA A 110 -3.37 8.58 -7.76
C ALA A 110 -3.02 7.09 -7.80
N ASP A 111 -3.74 6.29 -7.02
CA ASP A 111 -3.57 4.83 -6.97
C ASP A 111 -3.90 4.17 -8.32
N LEU A 112 -4.95 4.63 -9.01
CA LEU A 112 -5.35 4.15 -10.33
C LEU A 112 -4.31 4.47 -11.40
N LEU A 113 -3.75 5.68 -11.40
CA LEU A 113 -2.66 6.04 -12.31
C LEU A 113 -1.43 5.17 -12.07
N ALA A 114 -1.02 5.00 -10.80
CA ALA A 114 0.10 4.13 -10.45
C ALA A 114 -0.12 2.69 -10.96
N PHE A 115 -1.35 2.19 -10.83
CA PHE A 115 -1.72 0.89 -11.35
C PHE A 115 -1.62 0.81 -12.87
N LEU A 116 -2.20 1.75 -13.60
CA LEU A 116 -2.17 1.72 -15.07
C LEU A 116 -0.74 1.86 -15.62
N ILE A 117 0.06 2.76 -15.04
CA ILE A 117 1.47 2.97 -15.43
C ILE A 117 2.27 1.69 -15.18
N GLY A 118 2.14 1.09 -13.98
CA GLY A 118 2.88 -0.13 -13.66
C GLY A 118 2.34 -1.40 -14.33
N ASN A 119 1.06 -1.44 -14.69
CA ASN A 119 0.47 -2.60 -15.38
C ASN A 119 0.93 -2.69 -16.85
N GLY A 120 1.39 -1.58 -17.45
CA GLY A 120 2.08 -1.55 -18.74
C GLY A 120 1.26 -2.14 -19.89
N SER A 121 1.97 -2.67 -20.89
CA SER A 121 1.48 -3.29 -22.15
C SER A 121 0.63 -4.55 -22.00
N ARG A 122 0.18 -4.86 -20.78
CA ARG A 122 -0.85 -5.88 -20.54
C ARG A 122 -2.18 -5.42 -21.12
N LEU A 123 -3.10 -6.38 -21.26
CA LEU A 123 -4.47 -6.10 -21.67
C LEU A 123 -5.08 -4.96 -20.82
N PRO A 124 -5.66 -3.92 -21.46
CA PRO A 124 -6.25 -2.79 -20.75
C PRO A 124 -7.27 -3.24 -19.71
N PRO A 125 -7.10 -2.87 -18.42
CA PRO A 125 -7.95 -3.34 -17.35
C PRO A 125 -9.32 -2.62 -17.33
N SER A 126 -10.36 -3.37 -16.94
CA SER A 126 -11.67 -2.79 -16.62
C SER A 126 -11.67 -2.11 -15.24
N ALA A 127 -12.69 -1.30 -14.95
CA ALA A 127 -12.84 -0.70 -13.62
C ALA A 127 -13.06 -1.73 -12.50
N SER A 128 -13.67 -2.88 -12.80
CA SER A 128 -13.84 -3.98 -11.82
C SER A 128 -12.50 -4.64 -11.49
N THR A 129 -11.68 -4.89 -12.52
CA THR A 129 -10.30 -5.38 -12.35
C THR A 129 -9.50 -4.42 -11.48
N MET A 130 -9.50 -3.13 -11.80
CA MET A 130 -8.80 -2.10 -11.03
C MET A 130 -9.28 -2.03 -9.57
N ALA A 131 -10.59 -2.14 -9.34
CA ALA A 131 -11.16 -2.08 -8.00
C ALA A 131 -10.65 -3.21 -7.10
N ARG A 132 -10.58 -4.43 -7.66
CA ARG A 132 -10.03 -5.60 -6.97
C ARG A 132 -8.55 -5.43 -6.65
N GLU A 133 -7.74 -5.01 -7.63
CA GLU A 133 -6.29 -4.84 -7.47
C GLU A 133 -5.92 -3.73 -6.47
N LEU A 134 -6.68 -2.64 -6.47
CA LEU A 134 -6.43 -1.49 -5.61
C LEU A 134 -7.12 -1.61 -4.24
N VAL A 135 -8.04 -2.56 -4.08
CA VAL A 135 -8.86 -2.76 -2.88
C VAL A 135 -9.72 -1.52 -2.58
N TYR A 136 -10.35 -1.00 -3.64
CA TYR A 136 -11.36 0.05 -3.55
C TYR A 136 -12.73 -0.50 -3.94
N PRO A 137 -13.83 0.10 -3.45
CA PRO A 137 -15.16 -0.18 -3.97
C PRO A 137 -15.23 0.11 -5.47
N GLU A 138 -15.90 -0.75 -6.24
CA GLU A 138 -15.98 -0.61 -7.70
C GLU A 138 -16.60 0.73 -8.13
N SER A 139 -17.58 1.25 -7.39
CA SER A 139 -18.17 2.57 -7.64
C SER A 139 -17.15 3.71 -7.53
N THR A 140 -16.24 3.64 -6.55
CA THR A 140 -15.17 4.63 -6.35
C THR A 140 -14.17 4.56 -7.49
N THR A 141 -13.77 3.35 -7.88
CA THR A 141 -12.83 3.14 -8.99
C THR A 141 -13.43 3.57 -10.32
N LYS A 142 -14.70 3.24 -10.61
CA LYS A 142 -15.43 3.69 -11.81
C LYS A 142 -15.47 5.22 -11.89
N ARG A 143 -15.78 5.89 -10.78
CA ARG A 143 -15.81 7.36 -10.73
C ARG A 143 -14.42 7.95 -10.94
N ALA A 144 -13.41 7.44 -10.24
CA ALA A 144 -12.02 7.88 -10.40
C ALA A 144 -11.55 7.73 -11.85
N ALA A 145 -11.78 6.57 -12.47
CA ALA A 145 -11.40 6.30 -13.85
C ALA A 145 -12.07 7.28 -14.83
N ARG A 146 -13.37 7.53 -14.70
CA ARG A 146 -14.10 8.49 -15.55
C ARG A 146 -13.59 9.91 -15.38
N ASP A 147 -13.35 10.36 -14.16
CA ASP A 147 -12.82 11.70 -13.91
C ASP A 147 -11.42 11.85 -14.50
N THR A 148 -10.55 10.86 -14.33
CA THR A 148 -9.18 10.85 -14.88
C THR A 148 -9.19 10.81 -16.41
N ALA A 149 -10.12 10.06 -17.02
CA ALA A 149 -10.30 10.02 -18.47
C ALA A 149 -10.82 11.36 -19.03
N ARG A 150 -11.77 12.01 -18.34
CA ARG A 150 -12.25 13.36 -18.68
C ARG A 150 -11.16 14.42 -18.60
N ALA A 151 -10.19 14.23 -17.71
CA ALA A 151 -9.02 15.09 -17.60
C ALA A 151 -7.92 14.74 -18.63
N HIS A 152 -8.17 13.81 -19.56
CA HIS A 152 -7.22 13.34 -20.56
C HIS A 152 -5.91 12.76 -19.99
N LEU A 153 -5.91 12.35 -18.72
CA LEU A 153 -4.76 11.70 -18.09
C LEU A 153 -4.66 10.20 -18.41
N ILE A 154 -5.79 9.58 -18.79
CA ILE A 154 -5.90 8.21 -19.25
C ILE A 154 -6.85 8.13 -20.45
N GLN A 155 -6.74 7.06 -21.22
CA GLN A 155 -7.64 6.75 -22.33
C GLN A 155 -8.73 5.77 -21.87
N GLN A 156 -9.91 5.88 -22.49
CA GLN A 156 -11.07 5.02 -22.24
C GLN A 156 -11.52 4.40 -23.56
N SER A 157 -11.76 3.08 -23.60
CA SER A 157 -12.33 2.42 -24.77
C SER A 157 -13.82 2.77 -24.96
N ARG A 158 -14.30 2.64 -26.20
CA ARG A 158 -15.74 2.81 -26.55
C ARG A 158 -16.57 1.52 -26.36
N GLY A 159 -15.92 0.39 -26.09
CA GLY A 159 -16.55 -0.94 -26.01
C GLY A 159 -17.08 -1.33 -24.64
N HIS A 160 -17.70 -2.52 -24.59
CA HIS A 160 -18.14 -3.17 -23.37
C HIS A 160 -17.40 -4.51 -23.18
N PRO A 161 -16.72 -4.73 -22.04
CA PRO A 161 -16.55 -3.80 -20.93
C PRO A 161 -15.68 -2.59 -21.29
N VAL A 162 -15.94 -1.46 -20.63
CA VAL A 162 -15.07 -0.28 -20.74
C VAL A 162 -13.73 -0.60 -20.08
N VAL A 163 -12.66 -0.46 -20.86
CA VAL A 163 -11.29 -0.64 -20.41
C VAL A 163 -10.52 0.67 -20.48
N TYR A 164 -9.48 0.77 -19.66
CA TYR A 164 -8.70 1.99 -19.49
C TYR A 164 -7.23 1.71 -19.76
N SER A 165 -6.55 2.66 -20.41
CA SER A 165 -5.12 2.58 -20.73
C SER A 165 -4.45 3.92 -20.48
N VAL A 166 -3.12 3.91 -20.40
CA VAL A 166 -2.32 5.11 -20.24
C VAL A 166 -1.11 5.01 -21.17
N ASP A 167 -0.67 6.14 -21.72
CA ASP A 167 0.62 6.20 -22.41
C ASP A 167 1.74 6.11 -21.36
N SER A 168 2.21 4.89 -21.14
CA SER A 168 3.24 4.62 -20.13
C SER A 168 4.56 5.34 -20.46
N SER A 169 4.86 5.58 -21.74
CA SER A 169 6.08 6.27 -22.15
C SER A 169 6.05 7.77 -21.83
N ALA A 170 4.90 8.41 -22.04
CA ALA A 170 4.70 9.80 -21.66
C ALA A 170 4.81 9.98 -20.13
N TRP A 171 4.22 9.07 -19.36
CA TRP A 171 4.31 9.10 -17.91
C TRP A 171 5.71 8.78 -17.39
N SER A 172 6.44 7.84 -17.99
CA SER A 172 7.82 7.57 -17.60
C SER A 172 8.71 8.79 -17.81
N ARG A 173 8.55 9.51 -18.93
CA ARG A 173 9.27 10.77 -19.17
C ARG A 173 8.88 11.85 -18.17
N LEU A 174 7.59 12.04 -17.92
CA LEU A 174 7.09 13.02 -16.96
C LEU A 174 7.58 12.76 -15.53
N LEU A 175 7.71 11.49 -15.15
CA LEU A 175 8.18 11.06 -13.83
C LEU A 175 9.69 10.81 -13.80
N GLU A 176 10.42 11.14 -14.87
CA GLU A 176 11.88 10.99 -14.94
C GLU A 176 12.36 9.58 -14.53
N PHE A 177 11.66 8.53 -14.99
CA PHE A 177 12.15 7.17 -14.83
C PHE A 177 13.25 6.92 -15.87
N GLU A 178 14.42 6.48 -15.41
CA GLU A 178 15.60 6.25 -16.28
C GLU A 178 15.34 5.19 -17.37
N ASP A 179 14.62 4.11 -17.02
CA ASP A 179 14.37 2.99 -17.90
C ASP A 179 12.86 2.78 -18.13
N VAL A 180 12.27 1.92 -17.29
CA VAL A 180 10.90 1.42 -17.41
C VAL A 180 10.20 1.67 -16.08
N ALA A 181 8.96 2.14 -16.16
CA ALA A 181 8.13 2.28 -14.98
C ALA A 181 8.05 0.95 -14.21
N PRO A 182 8.05 0.99 -12.86
CA PRO A 182 8.04 -0.23 -12.06
C PRO A 182 6.80 -1.09 -12.37
N SER A 183 7.01 -2.39 -12.62
CA SER A 183 5.90 -3.30 -12.87
C SER A 183 4.94 -3.37 -11.66
N TRP A 184 3.65 -3.18 -11.89
CA TRP A 184 2.63 -3.36 -10.87
C TRP A 184 2.44 -4.86 -10.62
N ARG A 185 2.42 -5.23 -9.35
CA ARG A 185 2.06 -6.59 -8.91
C ARG A 185 0.80 -6.51 -8.06
N SER A 186 0.05 -7.60 -8.01
CA SER A 186 -1.18 -7.73 -7.21
C SER A 186 -0.88 -7.79 -5.71
N TRP A 187 -0.29 -6.72 -5.17
CA TRP A 187 0.18 -6.62 -3.80
C TRP A 187 -0.92 -6.86 -2.76
N ALA A 188 -2.16 -6.57 -3.13
CA ALA A 188 -3.35 -6.85 -2.33
C ALA A 188 -3.60 -8.34 -2.10
N LEU A 189 -3.13 -9.21 -3.01
CA LEU A 189 -3.20 -10.68 -2.89
C LEU A 189 -1.88 -11.25 -2.38
N LEU A 190 -0.76 -10.76 -2.91
CA LEU A 190 0.57 -11.28 -2.60
C LEU A 190 0.99 -11.01 -1.15
N PHE A 191 0.77 -9.80 -0.61
CA PHE A 191 1.25 -9.49 0.74
C PHE A 191 0.51 -10.23 1.84
N PRO A 192 -0.83 -10.35 1.83
CA PRO A 192 -1.51 -11.20 2.80
C PRO A 192 -1.06 -12.64 2.72
N PHE A 193 -0.90 -13.18 1.49
CA PHE A 193 -0.40 -14.55 1.30
C PHE A 193 0.98 -14.74 1.95
N VAL A 194 1.95 -13.87 1.66
CA VAL A 194 3.28 -13.92 2.28
C VAL A 194 3.19 -13.78 3.80
N ALA A 195 2.35 -12.88 4.31
CA ALA A 195 2.18 -12.70 5.75
C ALA A 195 1.61 -13.95 6.45
N HIS A 196 0.66 -14.65 5.83
CA HIS A 196 0.16 -15.93 6.34
C HIS A 196 1.25 -17.01 6.30
N ALA A 197 2.00 -17.10 5.19
CA ALA A 197 3.11 -18.05 5.08
C ALA A 197 4.17 -17.83 6.16
N LEU A 198 4.53 -16.57 6.44
CA LEU A 198 5.44 -16.19 7.52
C LEU A 198 4.90 -16.58 8.89
N ALA A 199 3.61 -16.37 9.16
CA ALA A 199 2.98 -16.70 10.44
C ALA A 199 2.85 -18.22 10.67
N THR A 200 2.75 -19.02 9.61
CA THR A 200 2.67 -20.49 9.69
C THR A 200 4.03 -21.18 9.68
N CYS A 201 5.09 -20.48 9.29
CA CYS A 201 6.43 -21.05 9.26
C CYS A 201 6.86 -21.26 10.72
N PRO A 202 7.05 -22.51 11.19
CA PRO A 202 7.53 -22.73 12.54
C PRO A 202 8.88 -22.04 12.65
N SER A 203 9.00 -21.13 13.62
CA SER A 203 10.23 -20.38 13.86
C SER A 203 11.35 -21.40 14.04
N ARG A 204 12.10 -21.67 12.98
CA ARG A 204 13.42 -22.26 13.13
C ARG A 204 14.13 -21.22 13.94
N THR A 205 14.31 -21.50 15.23
CA THR A 205 15.34 -20.86 16.03
C THR A 205 16.59 -21.01 15.19
N VAL A 206 16.91 -19.96 14.43
CA VAL A 206 18.20 -19.81 13.82
C VAL A 206 19.07 -19.62 15.04
N THR A 207 19.53 -20.73 15.58
CA THR A 207 20.63 -20.77 16.52
C THR A 207 21.77 -20.20 15.71
N THR A 208 21.88 -18.87 15.69
CA THR A 208 23.06 -18.18 15.23
C THR A 208 24.14 -18.68 16.17
N SER A 209 24.78 -19.77 15.77
CA SER A 209 25.92 -20.32 16.46
C SER A 209 26.98 -19.24 16.42
N ARG A 210 27.00 -18.43 17.48
CA ARG A 210 28.05 -17.44 17.76
C ARG A 210 29.36 -18.13 18.13
N ALA A 211 29.37 -19.47 18.24
CA ALA A 211 30.56 -20.27 18.39
C ALA A 211 31.31 -20.34 17.03
N GLY A 212 32.08 -19.29 16.70
CA GLY A 212 32.94 -19.33 15.53
C GLY A 212 33.61 -18.03 15.10
N VAL A 213 33.12 -16.86 15.51
CA VAL A 213 33.81 -15.58 15.21
C VAL A 213 34.86 -15.29 16.30
N SER A 214 35.76 -16.25 16.50
CA SER A 214 37.01 -16.01 17.23
C SER A 214 38.01 -15.38 16.25
N LYS A 215 38.30 -14.11 16.47
CA LYS A 215 39.57 -13.43 16.14
C LYS A 215 40.28 -13.87 14.84
N PHE A 216 39.79 -13.43 13.68
CA PHE A 216 40.70 -13.19 12.54
C PHE A 216 41.30 -11.79 12.69
N ARG A 217 42.15 -11.62 13.71
CA ARG A 217 42.95 -10.41 13.93
C ARG A 217 44.25 -10.56 13.13
N GLY A 218 44.14 -10.51 11.80
CA GLY A 218 45.29 -10.49 10.90
C GLY A 218 45.98 -9.13 10.97
N ARG A 219 47.05 -9.05 11.77
CA ARG A 219 48.11 -8.05 11.58
C ARG A 219 48.80 -8.39 10.26
N GLY A 220 48.67 -7.51 9.27
CA GLY A 220 49.40 -7.61 8.01
C GLY A 220 49.67 -6.22 7.47
N ALA A 221 50.87 -5.71 7.74
CA ALA A 221 51.39 -4.48 7.18
C ALA A 221 51.45 -4.56 5.65
N ILE A 222 50.96 -3.56 4.94
CA ILE A 222 51.27 -3.35 3.53
C ILE A 222 51.87 -1.95 3.39
N ARG A 223 53.21 -1.93 3.40
CA ARG A 223 54.02 -0.87 2.78
C ARG A 223 53.79 -0.92 1.27
N GLY A 224 53.77 0.27 0.66
CA GLY A 224 53.29 0.47 -0.70
C GLY A 224 54.13 -0.17 -1.80
N VAL A 225 53.47 -0.37 -2.95
CA VAL A 225 54.10 -0.54 -4.26
C VAL A 225 53.19 0.07 -5.34
N HIS A 226 53.81 0.92 -6.14
CA HIS A 226 53.54 1.44 -7.48
C HIS A 226 52.18 1.25 -8.21
N ARG A 227 51.75 2.38 -8.79
CA ARG A 227 50.85 2.48 -9.95
C ARG A 227 51.41 1.68 -11.13
N GLY A 228 50.64 0.72 -11.62
CA GLY A 228 50.85 0.02 -12.88
C GLY A 228 49.53 -0.54 -13.38
N SER A 229 49.11 -0.09 -14.55
CA SER A 229 47.92 -0.46 -15.32
C SER A 229 47.90 -1.94 -15.72
N VAL A 230 46.80 -2.66 -15.47
CA VAL A 230 46.43 -3.92 -16.17
C VAL A 230 44.89 -4.16 -16.08
N PRO A 231 44.29 -5.10 -16.84
CA PRO A 231 43.10 -4.83 -17.63
C PRO A 231 41.84 -5.54 -17.10
N ARG A 232 40.73 -5.24 -17.75
CA ARG A 232 39.36 -5.68 -17.47
C ARG A 232 39.13 -7.11 -17.96
N ALA A 233 39.15 -8.12 -17.07
CA ALA A 233 38.53 -9.43 -17.29
C ALA A 233 38.42 -10.24 -15.98
N ALA A 234 37.40 -11.10 -15.91
CA ALA A 234 37.14 -12.14 -14.89
C ALA A 234 36.48 -11.69 -13.57
N LEU A 235 35.16 -11.50 -13.61
CA LEU A 235 34.28 -11.67 -12.45
C LEU A 235 33.72 -13.09 -12.47
N ALA A 236 34.38 -13.98 -11.74
CA ALA A 236 33.88 -15.30 -11.39
C ALA A 236 32.82 -15.14 -10.29
N ALA A 237 31.61 -15.66 -10.57
CA ALA A 237 30.51 -15.68 -9.63
C ALA A 237 30.78 -16.70 -8.50
N GLY A 238 31.13 -16.19 -7.32
CA GLY A 238 31.06 -16.96 -6.08
C GLY A 238 29.60 -17.23 -5.70
N ARG A 239 29.17 -18.49 -5.85
CA ARG A 239 27.91 -19.00 -5.30
C ARG A 239 27.98 -18.99 -3.78
N LEU A 240 27.13 -18.18 -3.15
CA LEU A 240 26.71 -18.40 -1.77
C LEU A 240 25.58 -19.43 -1.80
N ASP A 241 25.92 -20.69 -1.54
CA ASP A 241 24.95 -21.76 -1.26
C ASP A 241 24.34 -21.52 0.13
N ALA A 242 23.26 -20.73 0.19
CA ALA A 242 22.29 -20.81 1.26
C ALA A 242 21.20 -21.79 0.83
N GLY A 243 21.48 -23.09 0.98
CA GLY A 243 20.55 -24.17 0.74
C GLY A 243 19.35 -24.08 1.68
N ILE A 244 18.27 -23.43 1.23
CA ILE A 244 16.93 -23.60 1.81
C ILE A 244 16.43 -24.96 1.31
N CYS A 245 16.71 -26.02 2.06
CA CYS A 245 16.07 -27.32 1.84
C CYS A 245 14.58 -27.21 2.18
N LEU A 246 13.76 -26.97 1.16
CA LEU A 246 12.33 -27.23 1.17
C LEU A 246 12.15 -28.75 1.00
N THR A 247 12.16 -29.50 2.09
CA THR A 247 11.68 -30.88 2.07
C THR A 247 10.17 -30.84 1.91
N ALA A 248 9.68 -31.18 0.72
CA ALA A 248 8.27 -31.43 0.49
C ALA A 248 7.82 -32.66 1.29
N PRO A 249 6.65 -32.66 1.94
CA PRO A 249 6.06 -33.89 2.45
C PRO A 249 5.65 -34.77 1.26
N ASN A 250 6.21 -35.98 1.21
CA ASN A 250 5.79 -37.04 0.30
C ASN A 250 4.34 -37.42 0.65
N SER A 251 3.40 -37.02 -0.21
CA SER A 251 2.09 -37.64 -0.30
C SER A 251 1.88 -38.10 -1.74
N THR A 252 2.03 -39.41 -1.93
CA THR A 252 1.76 -40.15 -3.15
C THR A 252 0.28 -39.98 -3.53
N PRO A 253 -0.08 -39.50 -4.73
CA PRO A 253 -1.45 -39.55 -5.20
C PRO A 253 -1.71 -40.87 -5.94
N THR A 254 -2.65 -41.64 -5.41
CA THR A 254 -3.29 -42.78 -6.07
C THR A 254 -3.91 -42.33 -7.39
N ALA A 255 -3.50 -42.94 -8.49
CA ALA A 255 -4.02 -42.68 -9.83
C ALA A 255 -5.50 -43.09 -9.94
N ALA A 256 -6.38 -42.12 -10.11
CA ALA A 256 -7.76 -42.35 -10.55
C ALA A 256 -7.86 -42.07 -12.06
N HIS A 257 -8.27 -43.10 -12.81
CA HIS A 257 -8.58 -43.02 -14.23
C HIS A 257 -9.61 -41.92 -14.52
N VAL A 258 -9.19 -40.89 -15.24
CA VAL A 258 -10.10 -39.92 -15.86
C VAL A 258 -10.44 -40.42 -17.27
N ARG A 259 -11.70 -40.83 -17.45
CA ARG A 259 -12.30 -41.08 -18.76
C ARG A 259 -12.43 -39.75 -19.52
N THR A 260 -11.88 -39.72 -20.73
CA THR A 260 -12.13 -38.70 -21.74
C THR A 260 -13.58 -38.76 -22.25
N PRO A 261 -14.35 -37.67 -22.23
CA PRO A 261 -15.60 -37.59 -22.98
C PRO A 261 -15.35 -37.05 -24.40
N GLU A 262 -16.00 -37.70 -25.36
CA GLU A 262 -15.99 -37.38 -26.79
C GLU A 262 -16.58 -36.00 -27.13
N PRO A 263 -16.19 -35.41 -28.27
CA PRO A 263 -16.76 -34.17 -28.78
C PRO A 263 -17.98 -34.44 -29.65
N GLY A 264 -19.18 -34.30 -29.10
CA GLY A 264 -20.42 -34.42 -29.88
C GLY A 264 -21.52 -33.48 -29.39
N GLY A 265 -22.00 -32.59 -30.27
CA GLY A 265 -23.29 -31.95 -30.09
C GLY A 265 -23.34 -30.45 -30.38
N ALA A 266 -23.51 -30.11 -31.66
CA ALA A 266 -24.00 -28.81 -32.10
C ALA A 266 -25.31 -28.46 -31.39
N ASN A 267 -25.35 -27.34 -30.67
CA ASN A 267 -26.56 -26.87 -30.02
C ASN A 267 -27.09 -25.58 -30.66
N ARG A 268 -28.37 -25.68 -31.03
CA ARG A 268 -29.14 -24.72 -31.82
C ARG A 268 -29.34 -23.40 -31.08
N ILE A 269 -29.20 -22.33 -31.83
CA ILE A 269 -29.65 -20.97 -31.52
C ILE A 269 -31.17 -21.03 -31.26
N ARG A 270 -31.59 -20.78 -30.01
CA ARG A 270 -32.98 -20.47 -29.66
C ARG A 270 -33.11 -18.97 -29.38
N ALA A 271 -33.97 -18.32 -30.15
CA ALA A 271 -34.36 -16.93 -30.02
C ALA A 271 -35.01 -16.62 -28.66
N PRO A 272 -34.88 -15.38 -28.15
CA PRO A 272 -35.54 -14.97 -26.91
C PRO A 272 -37.04 -14.75 -27.12
N SER A 273 -37.83 -15.46 -26.31
CA SER A 273 -39.27 -15.28 -26.18
C SER A 273 -39.60 -13.91 -25.56
N ARG A 274 -40.39 -13.13 -26.31
CA ARG A 274 -41.09 -11.95 -25.82
C ARG A 274 -42.15 -12.40 -24.81
N GLY A 275 -42.14 -11.85 -23.59
CA GLY A 275 -43.16 -12.20 -22.61
C GLY A 275 -43.18 -11.31 -21.37
N ARG A 276 -44.10 -10.34 -21.40
CA ARG A 276 -44.88 -9.81 -20.26
C ARG A 276 -44.11 -9.19 -19.07
N SER A 277 -44.33 -7.89 -18.86
CA SER A 277 -45.33 -7.40 -17.89
C SER A 277 -44.97 -5.98 -17.45
N GLN A 278 -45.55 -4.99 -18.12
CA GLN A 278 -45.62 -3.62 -17.63
C GLN A 278 -46.49 -3.60 -16.37
N ARG A 279 -45.86 -3.68 -15.19
CA ARG A 279 -46.52 -3.28 -13.95
C ARG A 279 -46.61 -1.75 -13.92
N ARG A 280 -47.81 -1.27 -14.22
CA ARG A 280 -48.32 0.08 -13.95
C ARG A 280 -47.89 0.53 -12.55
N ARG A 281 -46.97 1.50 -12.47
CA ARG A 281 -46.71 2.26 -11.25
C ARG A 281 -47.79 3.32 -11.14
N GLY A 282 -48.67 3.17 -10.15
CA GLY A 282 -49.72 4.14 -9.84
C GLY A 282 -49.15 5.51 -9.42
N PRO A 283 -50.00 6.55 -9.45
CA PRO A 283 -49.60 7.93 -9.15
C PRO A 283 -49.13 8.05 -7.69
N ARG A 284 -47.90 8.56 -7.52
CA ARG A 284 -47.35 8.93 -6.22
C ARG A 284 -48.18 10.08 -5.65
N ARG A 285 -48.85 9.81 -4.52
CA ARG A 285 -49.53 10.84 -3.71
C ARG A 285 -48.53 11.97 -3.33
N PRO A 286 -48.97 13.23 -3.33
CA PRO A 286 -48.14 14.35 -2.88
C PRO A 286 -47.83 14.20 -1.39
N ARG A 287 -46.53 14.16 -1.07
CA ARG A 287 -46.03 14.22 0.31
C ARG A 287 -46.39 15.59 0.88
N ARG A 288 -47.36 15.61 1.80
CA ARG A 288 -47.68 16.75 2.67
C ARG A 288 -46.39 17.29 3.30
N SER A 289 -46.05 18.52 2.96
CA SER A 289 -45.08 19.36 3.63
C SER A 289 -45.57 19.63 5.06
N ARG A 290 -45.14 18.81 6.02
CA ARG A 290 -45.22 19.18 7.43
C ARG A 290 -44.17 20.27 7.67
N GLY A 291 -44.65 21.51 7.81
CA GLY A 291 -43.87 22.66 8.22
C GLY A 291 -43.13 22.35 9.53
N ARG A 292 -41.80 22.39 9.45
CA ARG A 292 -40.95 22.59 10.62
C ARG A 292 -40.76 24.10 10.76
N GLY A 293 -41.43 24.67 11.76
CA GLY A 293 -41.25 26.07 12.15
C GLY A 293 -39.80 26.39 12.53
N PRO A 294 -39.43 27.68 12.52
CA PRO A 294 -38.09 28.14 12.82
C PRO A 294 -37.79 27.91 14.32
N ARG A 295 -36.91 26.96 14.62
CA ARG A 295 -36.28 26.88 15.95
C ARG A 295 -35.29 28.02 16.06
N ALA A 296 -35.66 29.03 16.85
CA ALA A 296 -34.78 30.09 17.33
C ALA A 296 -33.49 29.46 17.91
N ARG A 297 -32.36 29.74 17.27
CA ARG A 297 -31.04 29.45 17.82
C ARG A 297 -30.79 30.44 18.96
N ARG A 298 -30.95 29.98 20.20
CA ARG A 298 -30.33 30.64 21.36
C ARG A 298 -28.81 30.56 21.18
N LEU A 299 -28.20 31.73 20.96
CA LEU A 299 -26.75 31.91 21.03
C LEU A 299 -26.31 31.73 22.49
N PRO A 300 -25.25 30.96 22.79
CA PRO A 300 -24.67 30.95 24.11
C PRO A 300 -23.93 32.28 24.37
N ALA A 301 -24.19 32.84 25.54
CA ALA A 301 -23.55 34.03 26.07
C ALA A 301 -22.02 33.90 26.02
N ARG A 302 -21.36 34.85 25.35
CA ARG A 302 -19.91 35.03 25.42
C ARG A 302 -19.56 35.55 26.81
N ALA A 303 -18.92 34.72 27.61
CA ALA A 303 -18.25 35.15 28.83
C ALA A 303 -17.03 36.01 28.45
N CYS A 304 -17.13 37.31 28.71
CA CYS A 304 -15.98 38.21 28.73
C CYS A 304 -14.98 37.74 29.79
N ARG A 305 -13.80 37.28 29.36
CA ARG A 305 -12.65 37.14 30.26
C ARG A 305 -11.95 38.50 30.44
N PRO A 306 -11.62 38.92 31.67
CA PRO A 306 -10.88 40.15 31.90
C PRO A 306 -9.41 40.00 31.46
N ARG A 307 -8.92 41.03 30.77
CA ARG A 307 -7.50 41.20 30.42
C ARG A 307 -6.70 41.43 31.70
N GLY A 308 -5.85 40.46 32.03
CA GLY A 308 -4.83 40.56 33.08
C GLY A 308 -3.77 41.59 32.71
N ARG A 309 -3.45 42.42 33.70
CA ARG A 309 -2.58 43.60 33.64
C ARG A 309 -1.11 43.25 33.37
N SER A 310 -0.47 44.16 32.63
CA SER A 310 0.97 44.31 32.46
C SER A 310 1.72 44.28 33.79
N ARG A 311 2.84 43.55 33.84
CA ARG A 311 3.89 43.75 34.85
C ARG A 311 5.17 44.23 34.19
N ALA A 312 5.63 45.33 34.76
CA ALA A 312 6.82 46.11 34.45
C ALA A 312 8.14 45.36 34.68
N CYS A 313 9.11 45.73 33.84
CA CYS A 313 10.49 46.13 34.16
C CYS A 313 11.20 45.51 35.36
N ARG A 314 12.24 44.71 35.08
CA ARG A 314 13.54 44.65 35.79
C ARG A 314 14.58 44.44 34.68
N GLY A 315 15.63 45.23 34.51
CA GLY A 315 16.50 45.85 35.50
C GLY A 315 17.82 45.07 35.46
N SER A 316 18.73 45.45 34.55
CA SER A 316 20.10 44.94 34.49
C SER A 316 21.01 45.85 35.31
N PRO A 317 21.93 45.31 36.13
CA PRO A 317 23.12 46.02 36.55
C PRO A 317 24.34 45.57 35.74
N SER A 318 25.27 46.51 35.70
CA SER A 318 26.57 46.59 35.03
C SER A 318 27.54 45.45 35.33
#